data_AF-A0A820JRT9-F1
#
_entry.id   AF-A0A820JRT9-F1
#
_cell.length_a   1.000
_cell.length_b   1.000
_cell.length_c   1.000
_cell.angle_alpha   90.00
_cell.angle_beta   90.00
_cell.angle_gamma   90.00
#
_symmetry.space_group_name_H-M   'P 1'
#
loop_
_entity.id
_entity.type
_entity.pdbx_description
1 polymer ?
#
loop_
_entity_poly.entity_id
_entity_poly.type
_entity_poly.pdbx_seq_one_letter_code
_entity_poly.pdbx_strand_id
1 'polypeptide(L)' 'SSQSNNNLTCYSCSDCDNPVNSSKMIKVTVPSNQGYYCRKSSILTVVDRDVDQWCEEYDVNGIGLWCCQTNLCNTA' A
#
# COMPACT_ATOMS: atom_id res chain seq x y z
N SER A 1 -13.60 -22.22 -17.64
CA SER A 1 -12.31 -21.68 -17.18
C SER A 1 -12.59 -20.68 -16.09
N SER A 2 -12.46 -21.10 -14.83
CA SER A 2 -12.69 -20.24 -13.67
C SER A 2 -11.61 -19.18 -13.63
N GLN A 3 -11.92 -17.95 -14.06
CA GLN A 3 -11.08 -16.80 -13.77
C GLN A 3 -11.12 -16.60 -12.25
N SER A 4 -10.12 -17.10 -11.54
CA SER A 4 -9.83 -16.59 -10.21
C SER A 4 -9.60 -15.09 -10.40
N ASN A 5 -10.57 -14.28 -10.00
CA ASN A 5 -10.43 -12.83 -9.89
C ASN A 5 -9.41 -12.56 -8.79
N ASN A 6 -8.14 -12.76 -9.10
CA ASN A 6 -7.03 -12.35 -8.27
C ASN A 6 -6.99 -10.83 -8.41
N ASN A 7 -7.83 -10.13 -7.67
CA ASN A 7 -7.70 -8.69 -7.51
C ASN A 7 -6.83 -8.43 -6.28
N LEU A 8 -6.01 -7.39 -6.33
CA LEU A 8 -5.26 -6.89 -5.20
C LEU A 8 -5.99 -5.68 -4.63
N THR A 9 -6.42 -5.78 -3.37
CA THR A 9 -6.98 -4.66 -2.63
C THR A 9 -5.93 -4.10 -1.67
N CYS A 10 -5.65 -2.82 -1.74
CA CYS A 10 -4.69 -2.10 -0.89
C CYS A 10 -5.38 -0.95 -0.14
N TYR A 11 -4.79 -0.51 0.96
CA TYR A 11 -5.15 0.79 1.53
C TYR A 11 -4.47 1.93 0.79
N SER A 12 -5.19 3.03 0.63
CA SER A 12 -4.62 4.28 0.12
C SER A 12 -4.96 5.45 1.03
N CYS A 13 -3.93 6.17 1.46
CA CYS A 13 -4.01 7.40 2.25
C CYS A 13 -2.67 8.14 2.20
N SER A 14 -2.75 9.46 2.40
CA SER A 14 -1.58 10.29 2.70
C SER A 14 -1.58 10.63 4.19
N ASP A 15 -0.42 10.52 4.83
CA ASP A 15 -0.22 10.79 6.25
C ASP A 15 -1.22 10.01 7.15
N CYS A 16 -1.27 8.69 6.96
CA CYS A 16 -2.24 7.78 7.53
C CYS A 16 -2.22 7.70 9.06
N ASP A 17 -1.09 8.02 9.71
CA ASP A 17 -0.96 8.06 11.18
C ASP A 17 -1.47 9.37 11.79
N ASN A 18 -1.69 10.41 10.96
CA ASN A 18 -2.36 11.61 11.42
C ASN A 18 -3.84 11.34 11.67
N PRO A 19 -4.37 11.56 12.88
CA PRO A 19 -5.75 11.22 13.24
C PRO A 19 -6.79 11.94 12.38
N VAL A 20 -6.44 13.06 11.75
CA VAL A 20 -7.31 13.77 10.79
C VAL A 20 -7.41 13.01 9.46
N ASN A 21 -6.30 12.41 9.02
CA ASN A 21 -6.18 11.76 7.71
C ASN A 21 -6.44 10.25 7.74
N SER A 22 -6.31 9.60 8.90
CA SER A 22 -6.66 8.19 9.07
C SER A 22 -8.13 7.90 8.76
N SER A 23 -9.01 8.87 8.99
CA SER A 23 -10.43 8.84 8.59
C SER A 23 -10.67 8.85 7.07
N LYS A 24 -9.65 9.23 6.29
CA LYS A 24 -9.70 9.31 4.81
C LYS A 24 -9.07 8.10 4.13
N MET A 25 -8.65 7.09 4.90
CA MET A 25 -8.11 5.87 4.35
C MET A 25 -9.17 5.11 3.55
N ILE A 26 -8.90 4.93 2.26
CA ILE A 26 -9.78 4.20 1.34
C ILE A 26 -9.17 2.85 0.96
N LYS A 27 -10.02 1.95 0.45
CA LYS A 27 -9.58 0.69 -0.15
C LYS A 27 -9.59 0.83 -1.66
N VAL A 28 -8.44 0.58 -2.30
CA VAL A 28 -8.30 0.58 -3.76
C VAL A 28 -8.13 -0.85 -4.21
N THR A 29 -8.88 -1.26 -5.24
CA THR A 29 -8.80 -2.61 -5.81
C THR A 29 -8.30 -2.53 -7.24
N VAL A 30 -7.20 -3.23 -7.52
CA VAL A 30 -6.55 -3.30 -8.83
C VAL A 30 -6.46 -4.75 -9.30
N PRO A 31 -6.37 -5.02 -10.61
CA PRO A 31 -6.23 -6.38 -11.11
C PRO A 31 -4.81 -6.92 -10.82
N SER A 32 -4.68 -8.10 -10.18
CA SER A 32 -3.34 -8.62 -9.78
C SER A 32 -2.45 -9.02 -10.96
N ASN A 33 -3.04 -9.28 -12.13
CA ASN A 33 -2.32 -9.73 -13.31
C ASN A 33 -1.41 -8.66 -13.93
N GLN A 34 -1.40 -7.43 -13.39
CA GLN A 34 -0.58 -6.32 -13.86
C GLN A 34 0.64 -6.05 -12.97
N GLY A 35 0.95 -6.93 -12.01
CA GLY A 35 2.14 -6.78 -11.17
C GLY A 35 2.06 -5.59 -10.23
N TYR A 36 0.86 -5.22 -9.76
CA TYR A 36 0.70 -4.20 -8.72
C TYR A 36 1.19 -4.70 -7.35
N TYR A 37 1.59 -3.75 -6.52
CA TYR A 37 1.99 -3.91 -5.13
C TYR A 37 1.21 -2.93 -4.27
N CYS A 38 0.76 -3.38 -3.10
CA CYS A 38 0.41 -2.46 -2.04
C CYS A 38 1.71 -1.94 -1.43
N ARG A 39 1.84 -0.62 -1.33
CA ARG A 39 3.01 -0.01 -0.71
C ARG A 39 2.66 0.67 0.59
N LYS A 40 3.64 0.69 1.47
CA LYS A 40 3.68 1.50 2.68
C LYS A 40 5.01 2.23 2.66
N SER A 41 4.99 3.56 2.71
CA SER A 41 6.18 4.34 2.99
C SER A 41 6.07 4.97 4.38
N SER A 42 7.20 5.09 5.05
CA SER A 42 7.34 5.86 6.27
C SER A 42 8.46 6.86 6.04
N ILE A 43 8.20 8.14 6.23
CA ILE A 43 9.19 9.20 6.20
C ILE A 43 9.04 9.96 7.52
N LEU A 44 9.96 9.73 8.45
CA LEU A 44 9.89 10.29 9.80
C LEU A 44 8.58 9.87 10.51
N THR A 45 7.66 10.81 10.75
CA THR A 45 6.36 10.57 11.41
C THR A 45 5.20 10.43 10.43
N VAL A 46 5.47 10.53 9.12
CA VAL A 46 4.46 10.48 8.06
C VAL A 46 4.47 9.09 7.46
N VAL A 47 3.33 8.43 7.47
CA VAL A 47 3.13 7.13 6.81
C VAL A 47 2.18 7.31 5.65
N ASP A 48 2.61 6.97 4.44
CA ASP A 48 1.75 6.93 3.27
C ASP A 48 1.48 5.49 2.84
N ARG A 49 0.31 5.29 2.23
CA ARG A 49 -0.12 3.99 1.72
C ARG A 49 -0.72 4.19 0.35
N ASP A 50 -0.35 3.32 -0.58
CA ASP A 50 -0.88 3.36 -1.93
C ASP A 50 -0.70 2.04 -2.68
N VAL A 51 -0.97 2.07 -3.98
CA VAL A 51 -0.87 0.94 -4.90
C VAL A 51 -0.13 1.36 -6.16
N ASP A 52 0.88 0.60 -6.55
CA ASP A 52 1.73 0.93 -7.71
C ASP A 52 2.28 -0.33 -8.37
N GLN A 53 2.63 -0.24 -9.65
CA GLN A 53 3.25 -1.31 -10.43
C GLN A 53 4.75 -1.41 -10.15
N TRP A 54 5.34 -0.39 -9.55
CA TRP A 54 6.75 -0.37 -9.21
C TRP A 54 6.97 -0.19 -7.71
N CYS A 55 7.88 -1.01 -7.18
CA CYS A 55 8.34 -0.89 -5.82
C CYS A 55 9.78 -1.35 -5.65
N GLU A 56 10.59 -0.50 -5.02
CA GLU A 56 11.93 -0.82 -4.55
C GLU A 56 11.97 -0.65 -3.04
N GLU A 57 11.98 -1.76 -2.31
CA GLU A 57 12.00 -1.71 -0.85
C GLU A 57 13.34 -1.14 -0.34
N TYR A 58 13.26 -0.27 0.67
CA TYR A 58 14.43 0.27 1.35
C TYR A 58 14.09 0.62 2.81
N ASP A 59 15.11 0.66 3.66
CA ASP A 59 15.03 1.15 5.03
C ASP A 59 16.36 1.87 5.36
N VAL A 60 16.27 3.19 5.57
CA VAL A 60 17.42 4.05 5.89
C VAL A 60 16.98 5.10 6.90
N ASN A 61 17.55 5.08 8.09
CA ASN A 61 17.40 6.12 9.12
C ASN A 61 15.94 6.50 9.44
N GLY A 62 15.04 5.52 9.55
CA GLY A 62 13.61 5.77 9.84
C GLY A 62 12.80 6.24 8.62
N ILE A 63 13.38 6.13 7.43
CA ILE A 63 12.71 6.29 6.15
C ILE A 63 12.67 4.91 5.50
N GLY A 64 11.49 4.42 5.13
CA GLY A 64 11.39 3.13 4.47
C GLY A 64 10.23 3.04 3.49
N LEU A 65 10.36 2.11 2.55
CA LEU A 65 9.31 1.68 1.62
C LEU A 65 9.21 0.16 1.70
N TRP A 66 8.00 -0.34 1.94
CA TRP A 66 7.68 -1.78 1.99
C TRP A 66 6.58 -2.10 1.02
N CYS A 67 6.67 -3.28 0.40
CA CYS A 67 5.75 -3.70 -0.64
C CYS A 67 5.32 -5.15 -0.53
N CYS A 68 4.09 -5.39 -0.93
CA CYS A 68 3.48 -6.70 -0.80
C CYS A 68 2.36 -6.87 -1.82
N GLN A 69 2.11 -8.13 -2.21
CA GLN A 69 1.11 -8.48 -3.23
C GLN A 69 -0.04 -9.30 -2.65
N THR A 70 -0.33 -9.11 -1.37
CA THR A 70 -1.46 -9.73 -0.68
C THR A 70 -2.50 -8.68 -0.30
N ASN A 71 -3.76 -9.10 -0.16
CA ASN A 71 -4.83 -8.15 0.14
C ASN A 71 -4.61 -7.47 1.48
N LEU A 72 -4.70 -6.14 1.48
CA LEU A 72 -4.62 -5.27 2.66
C LEU A 72 -3.32 -5.45 3.46
N CYS A 73 -2.23 -5.80 2.78
CA CYS A 73 -0.96 -6.09 3.43
C CYS A 73 -0.21 -4.84 3.89
N ASN A 74 -0.51 -3.68 3.33
CA ASN A 74 -0.01 -2.38 3.79
C ASN A 74 -0.80 -1.85 5.02
N THR A 75 -1.19 -2.74 5.95
CA THR A 75 -1.99 -2.42 7.15
C THR A 75 -1.17 -2.07 8.38
N ALA A 76 0.03 -2.64 8.50
CA ALA A 76 0.93 -2.44 9.63
C ALA A 76 1.52 -1.03 9.65
#